data_AF-A0A0L8G9Q7-F1
#
_entry.id   AF-A0A0L8G9Q7-F1
#
_cell.length_a   1.000
_cell.length_b   1.000
_cell.length_c   1.000
_cell.angle_alpha   90.00
_cell.angle_beta   90.00
_cell.angle_gamma   90.00
#
_symmetry.space_group_name_H-M   'P 1'
#
loop_
_entity.id
_entity.type
_entity.pdbx_description
1 polymer ?
#
loop_
_entity_poly.entity_id
_entity_poly.type
_entity_poly.pdbx_seq_one_letter_code
_entity_poly.pdbx_strand_id
1 'polypeptide(L)'
;MRYSPDWCSLDTRPIPKWYDDAKIGIFLHWGVFSVPSYGSEWFWWNWQGTKLPAYIDFMNKNYQPDFTYADFAPMFTAEFFNPDVWANTLAASGAQ
;
A
#
# COMPACT_ATOMS: atom_id res chain seq x y z
N MET A 1 8.13 31.71 3.72
CA MET A 1 7.50 31.85 2.39
C MET A 1 6.05 31.41 2.51
N ARG A 2 5.11 32.11 1.87
CA ARG A 2 3.69 31.74 1.84
C ARG A 2 3.26 31.65 0.37
N TYR A 3 2.71 30.50 -0.03
CA TYR A 3 2.18 30.27 -1.37
C TYR A 3 0.68 30.62 -1.41
N SER A 4 0.21 31.13 -2.55
CA SER A 4 -1.22 31.28 -2.84
C SER A 4 -1.73 30.05 -3.61
N PRO A 5 -3.04 29.74 -3.55
CA PRO A 5 -3.62 28.55 -4.19
C PRO A 5 -3.84 28.74 -5.69
N ASP A 6 -2.81 29.20 -6.41
CA ASP A 6 -2.79 29.38 -7.85
C ASP A 6 -1.50 28.82 -8.45
N TRP A 7 -1.58 28.33 -9.70
CA TRP A 7 -0.46 27.66 -10.36
C TRP A 7 0.79 28.55 -10.47
N CYS A 8 0.61 29.84 -10.75
CA CYS A 8 1.72 30.78 -10.87
C CYS A 8 2.54 30.86 -9.57
N SER A 9 1.89 30.83 -8.41
CA SER A 9 2.59 30.76 -7.12
C SER A 9 3.16 29.37 -6.83
N LEU A 10 2.36 28.33 -7.06
CA LEU A 10 2.70 26.95 -6.71
C LEU A 10 3.85 26.37 -7.53
N ASP A 11 4.02 26.77 -8.78
CA ASP A 11 5.09 26.28 -9.66
C ASP A 11 6.46 26.93 -9.34
N THR A 12 6.48 27.97 -8.50
CA THR A 12 7.74 28.57 -7.99
C THR A 12 8.35 27.77 -6.84
N ARG A 13 7.66 26.73 -6.34
CA ARG A 13 8.14 25.88 -5.24
C ARG A 13 9.39 25.10 -5.66
N PRO A 14 10.55 25.33 -5.06
CA PRO A 14 11.72 24.51 -5.35
C PRO A 14 11.53 23.11 -4.78
N ILE A 15 12.17 22.12 -5.40
CA ILE A 15 12.33 20.80 -4.79
C ILE A 15 13.19 20.97 -3.52
N PRO A 16 12.75 20.51 -2.35
CA PRO A 16 13.55 20.57 -1.15
C PRO A 16 14.89 19.84 -1.32
N LYS A 17 15.98 20.44 -0.87
CA LYS A 17 17.34 19.89 -1.04
C LYS A 17 17.46 18.45 -0.54
N TRP A 18 16.86 18.12 0.59
CA TRP A 18 16.92 16.77 1.15
C TRP A 18 16.30 15.70 0.23
N TYR A 19 15.23 16.04 -0.50
CA TYR A 19 14.56 15.11 -1.41
C TYR A 19 15.39 14.90 -2.67
N ASP A 20 15.95 15.98 -3.20
CA ASP A 20 16.88 15.86 -4.32
C ASP A 20 18.11 15.05 -3.90
N ASP A 21 18.72 15.32 -2.74
CA ASP A 21 19.92 14.61 -2.27
C ASP A 21 19.69 13.12 -1.98
N ALA A 22 18.47 12.70 -1.59
CA ALA A 22 18.18 11.33 -1.15
C ALA A 22 18.33 10.26 -2.25
N LYS A 23 17.91 10.57 -3.49
CA LYS A 23 17.97 9.73 -4.71
C LYS A 23 17.22 8.39 -4.69
N ILE A 24 17.19 7.66 -3.57
CA ILE A 24 16.57 6.33 -3.44
C ILE A 24 15.70 6.31 -2.18
N GLY A 25 14.44 5.91 -2.34
CA GLY A 25 13.50 5.65 -1.26
C GLY A 25 12.80 4.32 -1.44
N ILE A 26 12.19 3.80 -0.37
CA ILE A 26 11.40 2.56 -0.41
C ILE A 26 9.94 2.88 -0.11
N PHE A 27 9.05 2.29 -0.91
CA PHE A 27 7.61 2.36 -0.72
C PHE A 27 7.03 0.96 -0.53
N LEU A 28 6.01 0.83 0.33
CA LEU A 28 5.42 -0.45 0.70
C LEU A 28 3.91 -0.42 0.44
N HIS A 29 3.44 -1.37 -0.35
CA HIS A 29 2.01 -1.66 -0.50
C HIS A 29 1.60 -2.71 0.53
N TRP A 30 1.12 -2.25 1.68
CA TRP A 30 0.70 -3.13 2.77
C TRP A 30 -0.60 -2.62 3.38
N GLY A 31 -1.59 -3.50 3.49
CA GLY A 31 -2.90 -3.15 4.01
C GLY A 31 -3.86 -4.34 4.00
N VAL A 32 -5.16 -4.09 4.08
CA VAL A 32 -6.19 -5.15 4.14
C VAL A 32 -6.13 -6.09 2.93
N PHE A 33 -5.76 -5.59 1.74
CA PHE A 33 -5.56 -6.42 0.55
C PHE A 33 -4.43 -7.46 0.70
N SER A 34 -3.51 -7.28 1.66
CA SER A 34 -2.45 -8.23 1.95
C SER A 34 -2.94 -9.45 2.74
N VAL A 35 -4.08 -9.37 3.42
CA VAL A 35 -4.66 -10.49 4.20
C VAL A 35 -4.88 -11.75 3.37
N PRO A 36 -5.56 -11.72 2.21
CA PRO A 36 -5.72 -12.90 1.37
C PRO A 36 -4.41 -13.40 0.75
N SER A 37 -3.36 -12.58 0.73
CA SER A 37 -2.04 -12.91 0.16
C SER A 37 -2.11 -13.54 -1.23
N TYR A 38 -2.98 -13.01 -2.10
CA TYR A 38 -3.24 -13.56 -3.43
C TYR A 38 -3.31 -12.45 -4.47
N GLY A 39 -2.62 -12.62 -5.61
CA GLY A 39 -2.61 -11.64 -6.68
C GLY A 39 -1.85 -10.36 -6.32
N SER A 40 -2.55 -9.24 -6.19
CA SER A 40 -1.97 -7.91 -5.93
C SER A 40 -2.89 -7.05 -5.05
N GLU A 41 -2.49 -5.79 -4.79
CA GLU A 41 -3.29 -4.80 -4.07
C GLU A 41 -4.64 -4.50 -4.73
N TRP A 42 -4.80 -4.85 -6.01
CA TRP A 42 -6.07 -4.79 -6.74
C TRP A 42 -7.02 -5.93 -6.44
N PHE A 43 -6.76 -6.76 -5.41
CA PHE A 43 -7.55 -7.94 -5.07
C PHE A 43 -9.05 -7.68 -5.09
N TRP A 44 -9.52 -6.60 -4.44
CA TRP A 44 -10.94 -6.24 -4.43
C TRP A 44 -11.49 -6.00 -5.83
N TRP A 45 -10.78 -5.22 -6.65
CA TRP A 45 -11.24 -4.91 -8.01
C TRP A 45 -11.26 -6.17 -8.88
N ASN A 46 -10.25 -7.03 -8.76
CA ASN A 46 -10.18 -8.27 -9.51
C ASN A 46 -11.25 -9.29 -9.11
N TRP A 47 -11.67 -9.28 -7.84
CA TRP A 47 -12.72 -10.15 -7.33
C TRP A 47 -14.13 -9.58 -7.56
N GLN A 48 -14.38 -8.32 -7.19
CA GLN A 48 -15.71 -7.71 -7.16
C GLN A 48 -16.02 -6.83 -8.37
N GLY A 49 -15.02 -6.11 -8.86
CA GLY A 49 -15.15 -5.20 -10.01
C GLY A 49 -15.19 -5.95 -11.34
N THR A 50 -14.05 -6.55 -11.72
CA THR A 50 -13.90 -7.29 -12.99
C THR A 50 -14.38 -8.73 -12.90
N LYS A 51 -14.49 -9.30 -11.69
CA LYS A 51 -15.00 -10.65 -11.45
C LYS A 51 -14.19 -11.73 -12.18
N LEU A 52 -12.86 -11.66 -12.06
CA LEU A 52 -11.96 -12.66 -12.66
C LEU A 52 -12.22 -14.06 -12.06
N PRO A 53 -12.41 -15.12 -12.88
CA PRO A 53 -12.72 -16.46 -12.39
C PRO A 53 -11.74 -16.97 -11.32
N ALA A 54 -10.44 -16.77 -11.52
CA ALA A 54 -9.41 -17.22 -10.58
C ALA A 54 -9.52 -16.57 -9.18
N TYR A 55 -10.06 -15.36 -9.07
CA TYR A 55 -10.26 -14.69 -7.78
C TYR A 55 -11.55 -15.16 -7.10
N ILE A 56 -12.60 -15.38 -7.90
CA ILE A 56 -13.86 -15.96 -7.41
C ILE A 56 -13.62 -17.36 -6.87
N ASP A 57 -12.92 -18.20 -7.63
CA ASP A 57 -12.60 -19.58 -7.23
C ASP A 57 -11.71 -19.60 -5.98
N PHE A 58 -10.73 -18.70 -5.89
CA PHE A 58 -9.93 -18.53 -4.68
C PHE A 58 -10.80 -18.18 -3.46
N MET A 59 -11.73 -17.24 -3.60
CA MET A 59 -12.61 -16.85 -2.50
C MET A 59 -13.55 -17.99 -2.09
N ASN A 60 -14.19 -18.66 -3.05
CA ASN A 60 -15.08 -19.79 -2.80
C ASN A 60 -14.39 -20.97 -2.11
N LYS A 61 -13.09 -21.17 -2.38
CA LYS A 61 -12.31 -22.27 -1.81
C LYS A 61 -11.81 -22.00 -0.39
N ASN A 62 -11.49 -20.75 -0.07
CA ASN A 62 -10.75 -20.40 1.14
C ASN A 62 -11.57 -19.64 2.20
N TYR A 63 -12.71 -19.06 1.81
CA TYR A 63 -13.55 -18.25 2.70
C TYR A 63 -14.98 -18.76 2.70
N GLN A 64 -15.69 -18.50 3.79
CA GLN A 64 -17.09 -18.90 3.95
C GLN A 64 -18.00 -18.23 2.92
N PRO A 65 -19.17 -18.82 2.62
CA PRO A 65 -20.20 -18.14 1.84
C PRO A 65 -20.52 -16.74 2.40
N ASP A 66 -20.88 -15.81 1.52
CA ASP A 66 -21.22 -14.42 1.84
C ASP A 66 -20.07 -13.57 2.44
N PHE A 67 -18.84 -14.07 2.45
CA PHE A 67 -17.67 -13.28 2.84
C PHE A 67 -17.54 -12.04 1.95
N THR A 68 -17.34 -10.88 2.57
CA THR A 68 -17.15 -9.58 1.93
C THR A 68 -15.71 -9.13 2.08
N TYR A 69 -15.28 -8.18 1.26
CA TYR A 69 -13.93 -7.63 1.39
C TYR A 69 -13.70 -6.88 2.71
N ALA A 70 -14.74 -6.32 3.31
CA ALA A 70 -14.65 -5.64 4.60
C ALA A 70 -14.35 -6.63 5.75
N ASP A 71 -14.73 -7.90 5.59
CA ASP A 71 -14.47 -8.94 6.60
C ASP A 71 -12.98 -9.27 6.76
N PHE A 72 -12.13 -8.85 5.80
CA PHE A 72 -10.67 -8.90 5.97
C PHE A 72 -10.13 -7.86 6.95
N ALA A 73 -10.85 -6.76 7.21
CA ALA A 73 -10.35 -5.68 8.07
C ALA A 73 -9.99 -6.15 9.50
N PRO A 74 -10.85 -6.88 10.24
CA PRO A 74 -10.48 -7.41 11.56
C PRO A 74 -9.38 -8.48 11.50
N MET A 75 -9.14 -9.09 10.33
CA MET A 75 -8.09 -10.10 10.13
C MET A 75 -6.71 -9.48 9.84
N PHE A 76 -6.65 -8.19 9.52
CA PHE A 76 -5.39 -7.48 9.33
C PHE A 76 -4.78 -7.08 10.69
N THR A 77 -4.29 -8.08 11.43
CA THR A 77 -3.81 -7.92 12.82
C THR A 77 -2.39 -7.38 12.92
N ALA A 78 -1.59 -7.52 11.86
CA ALA A 78 -0.17 -7.17 11.87
C ALA A 78 0.60 -7.82 13.05
N GLU A 79 0.25 -9.06 13.40
CA GLU A 79 0.69 -9.73 14.65
C GLU A 79 2.21 -9.77 14.85
N PHE A 80 2.98 -9.88 13.77
CA PHE A 80 4.46 -9.90 13.81
C PHE A 80 5.11 -8.59 13.33
N PHE A 81 4.35 -7.51 13.22
CA PHE A 81 4.88 -6.23 12.77
C PHE A 81 5.84 -5.66 13.81
N ASN A 82 7.08 -5.42 13.39
CA ASN A 82 8.09 -4.73 14.16
C ASN A 82 8.63 -3.55 13.33
N PRO A 83 8.29 -2.30 13.68
CA PRO A 83 8.70 -1.14 12.91
C PRO A 83 10.22 -0.89 12.97
N ASP A 84 10.89 -1.28 14.06
CA ASP A 84 12.34 -1.09 14.20
C ASP A 84 13.10 -2.02 13.27
N VAL A 85 12.64 -3.27 13.13
CA VAL A 85 13.24 -4.22 12.18
C VAL A 85 13.10 -3.69 10.75
N TRP A 86 11.94 -3.13 10.40
CA TRP A 86 11.72 -2.51 9.10
C TRP A 86 12.63 -1.31 8.90
N ALA A 87 12.58 -0.32 9.81
CA ALA A 87 13.40 0.89 9.70
C ALA A 87 14.90 0.58 9.58
N ASN A 88 15.42 -0.34 10.39
CA ASN A 88 16.82 -0.75 10.35
C ASN A 88 17.17 -1.44 9.02
N THR A 89 16.29 -2.29 8.50
CA THR A 89 16.51 -3.00 7.22
C THR A 89 16.48 -2.02 6.04
N LEU A 90 15.51 -1.10 6.03
CA LEU A 90 15.36 -0.09 4.97
C LEU A 90 16.51 0.92 4.99
N ALA A 91 16.96 1.35 6.18
CA ALA A 91 18.14 2.19 6.30
C ALA A 91 19.40 1.45 5.81
N ALA A 92 19.55 0.17 6.15
CA ALA A 92 20.68 -0.65 5.72
C ALA A 92 20.73 -0.89 4.20
N SER A 93 19.60 -0.76 3.47
CA SER A 93 19.60 -0.81 2.00
C SER A 93 20.09 0.48 1.35
N GLY A 94 20.37 1.53 2.12
CA GLY A 94 20.81 2.84 1.63
C GLY A 94 19.69 3.78 1.19
N ALA A 95 18.43 3.45 1.50
CA ALA A 95 17.30 4.37 1.28
C ALA A 95 17.34 5.53 2.29
N GLN A 96 16.88 6.71 1.86
CA GLN A 96 16.87 7.95 2.67
C GLN A 96 15.51 8.65 2.63
#